data_AF-A0A971EGE7-F1
#
_entry.id   AF-A0A971EGE7-F1
#
_cell.length_a   1.000
_cell.length_b   1.000
_cell.length_c   1.000
_cell.angle_alpha   90.00
_cell.angle_beta   90.00
_cell.angle_gamma   90.00
#
_symmetry.space_group_name_H-M   'P 1'
#
loop_
_entity.id
_entity.type
_entity.pdbx_description
1 polymer ?
#
loop_
_entity_poly.entity_id
_entity_poly.type
_entity_poly.pdbx_seq_one_letter_code
_entity_poly.pdbx_strand_id
1 'polypeptide(L)'
;SLYAPQETYLSFTTRNFKCFIDDIVFTSNNSLKVHIKVIFSTVVRSAAQADLTVPVLEDPDDKISDSEIKKVCLSVTQVFDKCYLNNEIDITYQEDTVKADVYQFNVLSDGIRHIYTNTDELSEYGDQGILDPYKVSYYALFINGVIQPRANYDLKKGLLILKTEDVPPQNAPIAIRFVTFKDKNGTVYPAEVYHYNTIADGMKKEFTNADELQSYGNKGIIDPKQVSLINLYINGVLQPAVNYVVKKGCLTLLTSDIPPKGVPITLEFITVNGINGQILKAQTYTYNTLAQEKTVYTNKDEIKMYGNKGILDPDQASYYNLFVNAVIQPDSNYSVHKGILSLNTEALPLKGSPITLQFVTISSSGDVNLQIKYRDGDVSSALCV
;
A
#
# COMPACT_ATOMS: atom_id res chain seq x y z
N SER A 1 45.47 12.39 10.92
CA SER A 1 46.10 12.07 9.62
C SER A 1 46.69 10.67 9.70
N LEU A 2 46.58 9.88 8.64
CA LEU A 2 47.14 8.52 8.57
C LEU A 2 48.50 8.59 7.85
N TYR A 3 49.55 8.03 8.46
CA TYR A 3 50.86 7.93 7.83
C TYR A 3 50.90 6.81 6.80
N ALA A 4 51.15 7.17 5.55
CA ALA A 4 51.17 6.25 4.41
C ALA A 4 52.42 6.50 3.54
N PRO A 5 53.51 5.75 3.78
CA PRO A 5 54.69 5.76 2.93
C PRO A 5 54.38 5.43 1.46
N GLN A 6 55.31 5.79 0.57
CA GLN A 6 55.22 5.43 -0.84
C GLN A 6 55.12 3.90 -1.01
N GLU A 7 54.30 3.42 -1.95
CA GLU A 7 54.01 2.00 -2.22
C GLU A 7 53.14 1.26 -1.17
N THR A 8 52.57 1.98 -0.19
CA THR A 8 51.54 1.41 0.70
C THR A 8 50.16 1.36 0.05
N TYR A 9 49.36 0.35 0.41
CA TYR A 9 47.94 0.29 0.11
C TYR A 9 47.10 0.52 1.38
N LEU A 10 45.88 1.03 1.20
CA LEU A 10 44.93 1.24 2.28
C LEU A 10 43.98 0.04 2.38
N SER A 11 43.94 -0.60 3.55
CA SER A 11 42.98 -1.65 3.87
C SER A 11 41.88 -1.10 4.78
N PHE A 12 40.63 -1.26 4.36
CA PHE A 12 39.45 -0.84 5.12
C PHE A 12 38.78 -2.06 5.75
N THR A 13 38.53 -2.03 7.05
CA THR A 13 37.81 -3.11 7.74
C THR A 13 36.70 -2.53 8.60
N THR A 14 35.46 -2.90 8.29
CA THR A 14 34.29 -2.56 9.12
C THR A 14 34.30 -3.41 10.40
N ARG A 15 34.03 -2.77 11.53
CA ARG A 15 33.87 -3.38 12.85
C ARG A 15 32.65 -2.79 13.54
N ASN A 16 32.11 -3.52 14.51
CA ASN A 16 31.05 -3.04 15.40
C ASN A 16 29.80 -2.53 14.64
N PHE A 17 29.45 -3.16 13.52
CA PHE A 17 28.25 -2.80 12.77
C PHE A 17 27.00 -3.04 13.61
N LYS A 18 26.18 -2.00 13.75
CA LYS A 18 24.88 -2.04 14.42
C LYS A 18 23.88 -1.29 13.54
N CYS A 19 22.72 -1.90 13.32
CA CYS A 19 21.59 -1.28 12.64
C CYS A 19 20.35 -1.50 13.50
N PHE A 20 19.69 -0.43 13.90
CA PHE A 20 18.50 -0.50 14.75
C PHE A 20 17.55 0.65 14.45
N ILE A 21 16.28 0.45 14.81
CA ILE A 21 15.29 1.51 14.79
C ILE A 21 15.55 2.39 16.02
N ASP A 22 15.91 3.64 15.77
CA ASP A 22 16.19 4.65 16.79
C ASP A 22 14.90 5.23 17.35
N ASP A 23 13.93 5.50 16.45
CA ASP A 23 12.64 6.07 16.82
C ASP A 23 11.54 5.70 15.81
N ILE A 24 10.29 5.63 16.28
CA ILE A 24 9.09 5.45 15.46
C ILE A 24 8.11 6.56 15.85
N VAL A 25 7.88 7.50 14.93
CA VAL A 25 6.96 8.62 15.11
C VAL A 25 5.75 8.41 14.21
N PHE A 26 4.55 8.46 14.80
CA PHE A 26 3.33 8.61 14.02
C PHE A 26 3.05 10.10 13.86
N THR A 27 2.96 10.57 12.61
CA THR A 27 2.59 11.97 12.35
C THR A 27 1.13 12.21 12.75
N SER A 28 0.71 13.48 12.82
CA SER A 28 -0.70 13.87 13.04
C SER A 28 -1.68 13.22 12.05
N ASN A 29 -1.15 12.73 10.94
CA ASN A 29 -1.84 12.13 9.82
C ASN A 29 -1.87 10.58 9.91
N ASN A 30 -1.45 10.01 11.04
CA ASN A 30 -1.21 8.58 11.24
C ASN A 30 -0.17 7.98 10.26
N SER A 31 0.61 8.82 9.57
CA SER A 31 1.66 8.32 8.69
C SER A 31 2.87 7.88 9.51
N LEU A 32 3.45 6.75 9.13
CA LEU A 32 4.58 6.16 9.83
C LEU A 32 5.86 6.88 9.42
N LYS A 33 6.60 7.39 10.41
CA LYS A 33 7.96 7.89 10.26
C LYS A 33 8.89 7.03 11.11
N VAL A 34 9.88 6.42 10.48
CA VAL A 34 10.87 5.56 11.15
C VAL A 34 12.24 6.19 11.02
N HIS A 35 12.90 6.38 12.16
CA HIS A 35 14.30 6.76 12.22
C HIS A 35 15.12 5.49 12.44
N ILE A 36 15.96 5.16 11.46
CA ILE A 36 16.88 4.02 11.51
C ILE A 36 18.28 4.58 11.67
N LYS A 37 19.02 4.07 12.64
CA LYS A 37 20.40 4.44 12.88
C LYS A 37 21.31 3.27 12.52
N VAL A 38 22.30 3.55 11.68
CA VAL A 38 23.36 2.62 11.30
C VAL A 38 24.68 3.14 11.83
N ILE A 39 25.31 2.37 12.71
CA ILE A 39 26.57 2.74 13.36
C ILE A 39 27.60 1.67 13.02
N PHE A 40 28.79 2.08 12.58
CA PHE A 40 29.91 1.17 12.39
C PHE A 40 31.23 1.91 12.51
N SER A 41 32.23 1.20 13.03
CA SER A 41 33.60 1.68 13.03
C SER A 41 34.33 1.15 11.80
N THR A 42 35.11 1.97 11.14
CA THR A 42 35.99 1.56 10.06
C THR A 42 37.43 1.71 10.54
N VAL A 43 38.19 0.61 10.51
CA VAL A 43 39.63 0.65 10.74
C VAL A 43 40.31 0.77 9.38
N VAL A 44 41.04 1.85 9.17
CA VAL A 44 41.87 2.05 7.98
C VAL A 44 43.30 1.75 8.36
N ARG A 45 43.96 0.87 7.60
CA ARG A 45 45.37 0.54 7.79
C ARG A 45 46.15 0.92 6.56
N SER A 46 47.27 1.60 6.76
CA SER A 46 48.31 1.75 5.75
C SER A 46 49.24 0.55 5.86
N ALA A 47 49.37 -0.24 4.78
CA ALA A 47 50.18 -1.46 4.80
C ALA A 47 50.94 -1.67 3.49
N ALA A 48 52.07 -2.38 3.56
CA ALA A 48 52.78 -2.90 2.40
C ALA A 48 53.42 -4.25 2.74
N GLN A 49 53.87 -4.98 1.72
CA GLN A 49 54.73 -6.14 1.94
C GLN A 49 56.12 -5.67 2.35
N ALA A 50 56.68 -6.33 3.37
CA ALA A 50 58.01 -6.07 3.87
C ALA A 50 58.68 -7.39 4.27
N ASP A 51 59.99 -7.45 4.09
CA ASP A 51 60.78 -8.61 4.46
C ASP A 51 61.43 -8.38 5.83
N LEU A 52 60.99 -9.13 6.84
CA LEU A 52 61.50 -9.05 8.19
C LEU A 52 62.57 -10.12 8.41
N THR A 53 63.75 -9.69 8.84
CA THR A 53 64.85 -10.61 9.17
C THR A 53 64.84 -10.90 10.66
N VAL A 54 64.50 -12.13 11.05
CA VAL A 54 64.42 -12.54 12.47
C VAL A 54 65.51 -13.55 12.84
N PRO A 55 66.04 -13.48 14.07
CA PRO A 55 66.98 -14.48 14.57
C PRO A 55 66.27 -15.81 14.87
N VAL A 56 66.91 -16.93 14.54
CA VAL A 56 66.44 -18.28 14.88
C VAL A 56 67.25 -18.79 16.07
N LEU A 57 66.56 -19.21 17.13
CA LEU A 57 67.16 -19.96 18.24
C LEU A 57 67.19 -21.44 17.84
N GLU A 58 68.38 -22.00 17.67
CA GLU A 58 68.58 -23.45 17.52
C GLU A 58 68.68 -24.11 18.92
N ASP A 59 68.26 -25.37 19.02
CA ASP A 59 68.24 -26.15 20.27
C ASP A 59 69.68 -26.27 20.87
N PRO A 60 69.87 -26.31 22.19
CA PRO A 60 71.17 -26.13 22.85
C PRO A 60 72.24 -27.22 22.60
N ASP A 61 71.94 -28.27 21.83
CA ASP A 61 72.83 -29.44 21.68
C ASP A 61 73.88 -29.32 20.57
N ASP A 62 73.90 -28.22 19.81
CA ASP A 62 74.96 -27.96 18.83
C ASP A 62 76.09 -27.08 19.40
N LYS A 63 77.30 -27.63 19.35
CA LYS A 63 78.53 -27.10 19.95
C LYS A 63 78.84 -25.68 19.46
N ILE A 64 79.06 -24.80 20.44
CA ILE A 64 79.46 -23.40 20.30
C ILE A 64 80.71 -23.24 19.42
N SER A 65 80.53 -22.62 18.25
CA SER A 65 81.56 -21.85 17.54
C SER A 65 80.96 -20.49 17.16
N ASP A 66 81.66 -19.40 17.48
CA ASP A 66 81.32 -17.98 17.25
C ASP A 66 79.94 -17.74 16.62
N SER A 67 78.98 -17.48 17.51
CA SER A 67 77.55 -17.44 17.25
C SER A 67 77.16 -16.33 16.25
N GLU A 68 77.25 -16.60 14.95
CA GLU A 68 76.43 -15.91 13.98
C GLU A 68 74.99 -16.37 14.20
N ILE A 69 74.17 -15.51 14.81
CA ILE A 69 72.75 -15.75 14.97
C ILE A 69 72.15 -15.97 13.58
N LYS A 70 71.74 -17.21 13.27
CA LYS A 70 71.12 -17.58 12.00
C LYS A 70 69.86 -16.76 11.80
N LYS A 71 69.77 -16.06 10.68
CA LYS A 71 68.65 -15.17 10.37
C LYS A 71 67.78 -15.79 9.29
N VAL A 72 66.47 -15.76 9.49
CA VAL A 72 65.48 -16.14 8.47
C VAL A 72 64.75 -14.88 8.02
N CYS A 73 64.53 -14.80 6.71
CA CYS A 73 63.74 -13.76 6.09
C CYS A 73 62.28 -14.21 6.00
N LEU A 74 61.37 -13.43 6.60
CA LEU A 74 59.94 -13.64 6.58
C LEU A 74 59.30 -12.52 5.76
N SER A 75 58.58 -12.87 4.70
CA SER A 75 57.76 -11.89 3.99
C SER A 75 56.45 -11.67 4.76
N VAL A 76 56.24 -10.44 5.21
CA VAL A 76 55.14 -10.06 6.10
C VAL A 76 54.43 -8.82 5.59
N THR A 77 53.13 -8.72 5.88
CA THR A 77 52.39 -7.48 5.68
C THR A 77 52.67 -6.54 6.85
N GLN A 78 53.53 -5.54 6.63
CA GLN A 78 53.80 -4.50 7.62
C GLN A 78 52.68 -3.47 7.59
N VAL A 79 52.13 -3.15 8.76
CA VAL A 79 51.17 -2.05 8.96
C VAL A 79 51.94 -0.85 9.49
N PHE A 80 51.99 0.24 8.72
CA PHE A 80 52.72 1.46 9.06
C PHE A 80 51.94 2.37 9.99
N ASP A 81 50.63 2.45 9.79
CA ASP A 81 49.74 3.24 10.62
C ASP A 81 48.31 2.71 10.54
N LYS A 82 47.51 3.05 11.54
CA LYS A 82 46.09 2.75 11.58
C LYS A 82 45.31 3.95 12.11
N CYS A 83 44.16 4.22 11.52
CA CYS A 83 43.19 5.15 12.08
C CYS A 83 41.82 4.49 12.23
N TYR A 84 41.02 5.07 13.13
CA TYR A 84 39.69 4.61 13.47
C TYR A 84 38.69 5.70 13.11
N LEU A 85 37.74 5.34 12.26
CA LEU A 85 36.64 6.21 11.85
C LEU A 85 35.36 5.68 12.46
N ASN A 86 34.63 6.50 13.21
CA ASN A 86 33.29 6.14 13.66
C ASN A 86 32.27 6.77 12.73
N ASN A 87 31.43 5.92 12.13
CA ASN A 87 30.43 6.32 11.16
C ASN A 87 29.05 6.16 11.79
N GLU A 88 28.24 7.20 11.67
CA GLU A 88 26.84 7.21 12.08
C GLU A 88 26.01 7.69 10.89
N ILE A 89 25.10 6.85 10.43
CA ILE A 89 24.17 7.14 9.35
C ILE A 89 22.77 7.17 9.95
N ASP A 90 22.14 8.33 9.85
CA ASP A 90 20.74 8.53 10.20
C ASP A 90 19.90 8.40 8.91
N ILE A 91 19.02 7.39 8.88
CA ILE A 91 18.08 7.15 7.79
C ILE A 91 16.68 7.50 8.31
N THR A 92 15.99 8.41 7.63
CA THR A 92 14.59 8.72 7.92
C THR A 92 13.71 8.16 6.81
N TYR A 93 12.86 7.20 7.16
CA TYR A 93 11.79 6.68 6.32
C TYR A 93 10.48 7.36 6.71
N GLN A 94 9.70 7.81 5.74
CA GLN A 94 8.38 8.39 5.97
C GLN A 94 7.41 7.86 4.93
N GLU A 95 6.22 7.45 5.34
CA GLU A 95 5.12 7.19 4.42
C GLU A 95 4.35 8.46 4.12
N ASP A 96 4.10 8.69 2.83
CA ASP A 96 3.25 9.77 2.35
C ASP A 96 1.96 9.17 1.77
N THR A 97 0.82 9.72 2.17
CA THR A 97 -0.48 9.35 1.60
C THR A 97 -0.54 9.79 0.14
N VAL A 98 -0.84 8.86 -0.75
CA VAL A 98 -1.04 9.14 -2.17
C VAL A 98 -2.48 9.61 -2.37
N LYS A 99 -2.68 10.88 -2.68
CA LYS A 99 -4.02 11.40 -3.01
C LYS A 99 -4.51 10.82 -4.33
N ALA A 100 -5.81 10.58 -4.41
CA ALA A 100 -6.47 10.16 -5.64
C ALA A 100 -7.36 11.28 -6.17
N ASP A 101 -7.27 11.53 -7.48
CA ASP A 101 -8.31 12.23 -8.20
C ASP A 101 -9.44 11.25 -8.46
N VAL A 102 -10.67 11.63 -8.13
CA VAL A 102 -11.82 10.76 -8.29
C VAL A 102 -12.90 11.47 -9.09
N TYR A 103 -13.49 10.73 -10.03
CA TYR A 103 -14.56 11.22 -10.88
C TYR A 103 -15.67 10.17 -10.95
N GLN A 104 -16.93 10.60 -11.05
CA GLN A 104 -18.06 9.69 -11.22
C GLN A 104 -18.93 10.14 -12.39
N PHE A 105 -18.99 9.30 -13.42
CA PHE A 105 -20.00 9.44 -14.48
C PHE A 105 -21.32 8.87 -13.95
N ASN A 106 -22.42 9.58 -14.16
CA ASN A 106 -23.76 9.17 -13.73
C ASN A 106 -24.77 9.30 -14.87
N VAL A 107 -25.60 8.27 -15.06
CA VAL A 107 -26.72 8.27 -16.01
C VAL A 107 -27.87 7.43 -15.47
N LEU A 108 -29.09 7.74 -15.89
CA LEU A 108 -30.25 6.88 -15.67
C LEU A 108 -30.51 6.03 -16.91
N SER A 109 -30.71 4.73 -16.71
CA SER A 109 -31.13 3.86 -17.81
C SER A 109 -32.50 4.26 -18.35
N ASP A 110 -32.67 4.19 -19.65
CA ASP A 110 -33.97 4.33 -20.30
C ASP A 110 -34.76 3.02 -20.37
N GLY A 111 -34.16 1.90 -19.94
CA GLY A 111 -34.77 0.58 -20.03
C GLY A 111 -34.76 -0.04 -21.42
N ILE A 112 -33.99 0.52 -22.36
CA ILE A 112 -34.01 0.13 -23.78
C ILE A 112 -32.60 -0.05 -24.36
N ARG A 113 -31.63 0.80 -24.00
CA ARG A 113 -30.29 0.81 -24.61
C ARG A 113 -29.25 0.07 -23.77
N HIS A 114 -28.27 -0.52 -24.46
CA HIS A 114 -27.02 -1.02 -23.86
C HIS A 114 -25.84 -0.05 -24.01
N ILE A 115 -26.01 1.03 -24.76
CA ILE A 115 -24.93 1.94 -25.14
C ILE A 115 -25.18 3.32 -24.54
N TYR A 116 -24.18 3.81 -23.81
CA TYR A 116 -24.18 5.12 -23.16
C TYR A 116 -22.93 5.90 -23.56
N THR A 117 -23.08 7.21 -23.68
CA THR A 117 -22.07 8.14 -24.16
C THR A 117 -21.98 9.37 -23.25
N ASN A 118 -21.05 10.28 -23.54
CA ASN A 118 -20.92 11.53 -22.80
C ASN A 118 -22.19 12.38 -22.79
N THR A 119 -23.03 12.31 -23.82
CA THR A 119 -24.26 13.12 -23.87
C THR A 119 -25.34 12.61 -22.93
N ASP A 120 -25.21 11.37 -22.44
CA ASP A 120 -26.14 10.80 -21.49
C ASP A 120 -25.78 11.16 -20.02
N GLU A 121 -24.64 11.84 -19.79
CA GLU A 121 -24.23 12.23 -18.44
C GLU A 121 -25.22 13.20 -17.80
N LEU A 122 -25.56 12.94 -16.54
CA LEU A 122 -26.29 13.87 -15.70
C LEU A 122 -25.35 15.01 -15.26
N SER A 123 -25.50 16.17 -15.92
CA SER A 123 -24.63 17.34 -15.72
C SER A 123 -24.62 17.91 -14.31
N GLU A 124 -25.63 17.60 -13.50
CA GLU A 124 -25.69 17.97 -12.08
C GLU A 124 -24.66 17.24 -11.21
N TYR A 125 -24.12 16.12 -11.69
CA TYR A 125 -23.16 15.27 -10.97
C TYR A 125 -21.75 15.28 -11.55
N GLY A 126 -21.57 15.77 -12.78
CA GLY A 126 -20.28 15.80 -13.46
C GLY A 126 -20.39 16.29 -14.90
N ASP A 127 -19.27 16.67 -15.51
CA ASP A 127 -19.20 17.28 -16.84
C ASP A 127 -18.01 16.79 -17.70
N GLN A 128 -17.29 15.77 -17.25
CA GLN A 128 -16.10 15.24 -17.94
C GLN A 128 -16.42 14.06 -18.87
N GLY A 129 -17.64 13.53 -18.81
CA GLY A 129 -18.08 12.35 -19.53
C GLY A 129 -17.37 11.07 -19.08
N ILE A 130 -17.45 10.04 -19.90
CA ILE A 130 -16.80 8.76 -19.68
C ILE A 130 -15.30 8.92 -19.94
N LEU A 131 -14.49 8.85 -18.88
CA LEU A 131 -13.04 9.02 -18.95
C LEU A 131 -12.36 7.89 -19.74
N ASP A 132 -11.14 8.16 -20.20
CA ASP A 132 -10.28 7.16 -20.85
C ASP A 132 -9.79 6.13 -19.81
N PRO A 133 -10.17 4.84 -19.92
CA PRO A 133 -9.79 3.83 -18.94
C PRO A 133 -8.27 3.60 -18.86
N TYR A 134 -7.49 4.01 -19.87
CA TYR A 134 -6.03 3.91 -19.87
C TYR A 134 -5.33 5.11 -19.20
N LYS A 135 -6.07 6.15 -18.82
CA LYS A 135 -5.53 7.36 -18.16
C LYS A 135 -5.88 7.47 -16.68
N VAL A 136 -6.59 6.48 -16.14
CA VAL A 136 -6.95 6.38 -14.72
C VAL A 136 -6.24 5.17 -14.11
N SER A 137 -6.18 5.08 -12.78
CA SER A 137 -5.62 3.90 -12.13
C SER A 137 -6.56 2.72 -12.27
N TYR A 138 -7.83 2.91 -11.91
CA TYR A 138 -8.88 1.92 -12.14
C TYR A 138 -10.26 2.57 -12.19
N TYR A 139 -11.26 1.75 -12.50
CA TYR A 139 -12.66 2.17 -12.51
C TYR A 139 -13.59 1.00 -12.18
N ALA A 140 -14.75 1.30 -11.60
CA ALA A 140 -15.79 0.33 -11.27
C ALA A 140 -17.15 0.81 -11.81
N LEU A 141 -17.87 -0.07 -12.51
CA LEU A 141 -19.22 0.16 -13.00
C LEU A 141 -20.23 -0.40 -11.98
N PHE A 142 -21.18 0.42 -11.58
CA PHE A 142 -22.31 0.05 -10.74
C PHE A 142 -23.60 0.23 -11.53
N ILE A 143 -24.46 -0.78 -11.50
CA ILE A 143 -25.82 -0.70 -12.06
C ILE A 143 -26.78 -1.04 -10.93
N ASN A 144 -27.65 -0.10 -10.59
CA ASN A 144 -28.60 -0.22 -9.48
C ASN A 144 -27.95 -0.67 -8.15
N GLY A 145 -26.77 -0.11 -7.84
CA GLY A 145 -26.00 -0.44 -6.63
C GLY A 145 -25.23 -1.76 -6.69
N VAL A 146 -25.33 -2.54 -7.77
CA VAL A 146 -24.58 -3.78 -7.94
C VAL A 146 -23.36 -3.54 -8.83
N ILE A 147 -22.19 -3.87 -8.30
CA ILE A 147 -20.93 -3.81 -9.07
C ILE A 147 -20.96 -4.80 -10.23
N GLN A 148 -20.56 -4.34 -11.42
CA GLN A 148 -20.57 -5.14 -12.64
C GLN A 148 -19.18 -5.73 -12.92
N PRO A 149 -19.08 -7.06 -13.14
CA PRO A 149 -17.84 -7.70 -13.60
C PRO A 149 -17.40 -7.16 -14.97
N ARG A 150 -16.09 -7.14 -15.23
CA ARG A 150 -15.50 -6.67 -16.51
C ARG A 150 -16.05 -7.38 -17.75
N ALA A 151 -16.46 -8.64 -17.63
CA ALA A 151 -17.04 -9.39 -18.75
C ALA A 151 -18.38 -8.79 -19.25
N ASN A 152 -19.09 -8.03 -18.40
CA ASN A 152 -20.42 -7.50 -18.70
C ASN A 152 -20.40 -6.23 -19.54
N TYR A 153 -19.24 -5.64 -19.82
CA TYR A 153 -19.18 -4.38 -20.57
C TYR A 153 -17.85 -4.17 -21.28
N ASP A 154 -17.87 -3.28 -22.27
CA ASP A 154 -16.68 -2.59 -22.77
C ASP A 154 -16.74 -1.13 -22.35
N LEU A 155 -15.59 -0.61 -21.93
CA LEU A 155 -15.42 0.82 -21.67
C LEU A 155 -14.31 1.39 -22.54
N LYS A 156 -14.60 2.51 -23.19
CA LYS A 156 -13.63 3.35 -23.91
C LYS A 156 -13.89 4.80 -23.52
N LYS A 157 -12.93 5.68 -23.82
CA LYS A 157 -13.17 7.13 -23.68
C LYS A 157 -14.45 7.50 -24.42
N GLY A 158 -15.41 8.08 -23.70
CA GLY A 158 -16.68 8.54 -24.24
C GLY A 158 -17.76 7.49 -24.47
N LEU A 159 -17.52 6.22 -24.12
CA LEU A 159 -18.40 5.11 -24.52
C LEU A 159 -18.42 3.96 -23.51
N LEU A 160 -19.61 3.63 -23.04
CA LEU A 160 -19.94 2.40 -22.31
C LEU A 160 -20.84 1.53 -23.19
N ILE A 161 -20.47 0.26 -23.37
CA ILE A 161 -21.29 -0.76 -24.03
C ILE A 161 -21.54 -1.90 -23.06
N LEU A 162 -22.79 -2.13 -22.67
CA LEU A 162 -23.20 -3.30 -21.90
C LEU A 162 -23.29 -4.52 -22.83
N LYS A 163 -22.75 -5.66 -22.38
CA LYS A 163 -22.73 -6.94 -23.09
C LYS A 163 -23.73 -7.95 -22.54
N THR A 164 -24.47 -7.56 -21.51
CA THR A 164 -25.52 -8.38 -20.91
C THR A 164 -26.68 -8.53 -21.89
N GLU A 165 -27.39 -9.66 -21.81
CA GLU A 165 -28.62 -9.86 -22.58
C GLU A 165 -29.67 -8.82 -22.17
N ASP A 166 -29.91 -8.70 -20.87
CA ASP A 166 -30.84 -7.73 -20.31
C ASP A 166 -30.26 -6.31 -20.31
N VAL A 167 -31.14 -5.34 -20.54
CA VAL A 167 -30.88 -3.91 -20.32
C VAL A 167 -31.19 -3.54 -18.87
N PRO A 168 -30.49 -2.56 -18.28
CA PRO A 168 -30.82 -2.09 -16.94
C PRO A 168 -32.25 -1.53 -16.92
N PRO A 169 -33.05 -1.77 -15.86
CA PRO A 169 -34.43 -1.28 -15.78
C PRO A 169 -34.53 0.23 -15.97
N GLN A 170 -35.68 0.70 -16.48
CA GLN A 170 -35.91 2.15 -16.64
C GLN A 170 -35.70 2.89 -15.31
N ASN A 171 -35.00 4.02 -15.37
CA ASN A 171 -34.57 4.85 -14.25
C ASN A 171 -33.60 4.18 -13.27
N ALA A 172 -33.05 2.99 -13.60
CA ALA A 172 -31.98 2.42 -12.80
C ALA A 172 -30.72 3.30 -12.90
N PRO A 173 -30.06 3.63 -11.78
CA PRO A 173 -28.84 4.40 -11.80
C PRO A 173 -27.69 3.56 -12.33
N ILE A 174 -26.93 4.16 -13.24
CA ILE A 174 -25.68 3.61 -13.76
C ILE A 174 -24.59 4.61 -13.41
N ALA A 175 -23.60 4.15 -12.65
CA ALA A 175 -22.50 4.96 -12.19
C ALA A 175 -21.16 4.30 -12.56
N ILE A 176 -20.22 5.08 -13.09
CA ILE A 176 -18.83 4.64 -13.27
C ILE A 176 -17.95 5.48 -12.35
N ARG A 177 -17.37 4.85 -11.33
CA ARG A 177 -16.40 5.48 -10.43
C ARG A 177 -15.01 5.30 -11.02
N PHE A 178 -14.34 6.40 -11.36
CA PHE A 178 -12.95 6.43 -11.83
C PHE A 178 -12.05 6.93 -10.70
N VAL A 179 -10.98 6.19 -10.41
CA VAL A 179 -10.00 6.55 -9.38
C VAL A 179 -8.63 6.64 -10.02
N THR A 180 -7.93 7.75 -9.79
CA THR A 180 -6.60 8.01 -10.36
C THR A 180 -5.64 8.43 -9.26
N PHE A 181 -4.73 7.53 -8.89
CA PHE A 181 -3.61 7.85 -8.02
C PHE A 181 -2.46 8.40 -8.86
N LYS A 182 -1.85 9.49 -8.42
CA LYS A 182 -0.67 10.07 -9.07
C LYS A 182 0.49 10.19 -8.09
N ASP A 183 1.71 10.03 -8.59
CA ASP A 183 2.91 10.38 -7.85
C ASP A 183 3.10 11.90 -7.78
N LYS A 184 4.17 12.35 -7.08
CA LYS A 184 4.52 13.77 -6.95
C LYS A 184 4.82 14.46 -8.30
N ASN A 185 5.13 13.69 -9.34
CA ASN A 185 5.41 14.18 -10.70
C ASN A 185 4.18 14.13 -11.62
N GLY A 186 3.04 13.66 -11.13
CA GLY A 186 1.80 13.50 -11.90
C GLY A 186 1.69 12.17 -12.67
N THR A 187 2.64 11.25 -12.50
CA THR A 187 2.59 9.91 -13.12
C THR A 187 1.50 9.08 -12.46
N VAL A 188 0.63 8.48 -13.27
CA VAL A 188 -0.46 7.62 -12.76
C VAL A 188 0.10 6.29 -12.29
N TYR A 189 -0.27 5.88 -11.08
CA TYR A 189 -0.04 4.50 -10.63
C TYR A 189 -1.05 3.57 -11.30
N PRO A 190 -0.61 2.60 -12.12
CA PRO A 190 -1.54 1.67 -12.75
C PRO A 190 -2.15 0.74 -11.70
N ALA A 191 -3.41 0.34 -11.90
CA ALA A 191 -4.04 -0.63 -11.05
C ALA A 191 -4.79 -1.72 -11.84
N GLU A 192 -4.78 -2.92 -11.28
CA GLU A 192 -5.52 -4.07 -11.79
C GLU A 192 -6.72 -4.35 -10.90
N VAL A 193 -7.86 -4.66 -11.51
CA VAL A 193 -9.09 -5.04 -10.80
C VAL A 193 -9.47 -6.44 -11.19
N TYR A 194 -9.75 -7.27 -10.20
CA TYR A 194 -10.28 -8.61 -10.38
C TYR A 194 -11.53 -8.81 -9.51
N HIS A 195 -12.56 -9.43 -10.08
CA HIS A 195 -13.79 -9.75 -9.36
C HIS A 195 -13.95 -11.27 -9.26
N TYR A 196 -13.88 -11.80 -8.06
CA TYR A 196 -14.39 -13.15 -7.77
C TYR A 196 -15.90 -13.04 -7.55
N ASN A 197 -16.68 -13.81 -8.30
CA ASN A 197 -18.14 -13.77 -8.24
C ASN A 197 -18.68 -15.17 -7.94
N THR A 198 -19.58 -15.27 -6.98
CA THR A 198 -20.30 -16.51 -6.63
C THR A 198 -21.76 -16.20 -6.31
N ILE A 199 -22.61 -17.22 -6.34
CA ILE A 199 -23.99 -17.15 -5.87
C ILE A 199 -24.10 -17.89 -4.54
N ALA A 200 -24.77 -17.28 -3.57
CA ALA A 200 -25.07 -17.94 -2.31
C ALA A 200 -26.01 -19.14 -2.50
N ASP A 201 -25.74 -20.23 -1.80
CA ASP A 201 -26.57 -21.45 -1.82
C ASP A 201 -27.66 -21.45 -0.73
N GLY A 202 -27.64 -20.47 0.18
CA GLY A 202 -28.55 -20.37 1.33
C GLY A 202 -28.18 -21.27 2.50
N MET A 203 -27.03 -21.96 2.46
CA MET A 203 -26.66 -22.99 3.44
C MET A 203 -25.28 -22.75 4.06
N LYS A 204 -24.33 -22.17 3.33
CA LYS A 204 -22.94 -22.01 3.80
C LYS A 204 -22.49 -20.56 3.94
N LYS A 205 -21.43 -20.39 4.73
CA LYS A 205 -20.71 -19.12 4.95
C LYS A 205 -19.29 -19.14 4.41
N GLU A 206 -18.85 -20.29 3.93
CA GLU A 206 -17.52 -20.47 3.37
C GLU A 206 -17.64 -20.66 1.85
N PHE A 207 -16.92 -19.82 1.12
CA PHE A 207 -16.86 -19.85 -0.34
C PHE A 207 -15.42 -20.08 -0.77
N THR A 208 -15.23 -20.94 -1.74
CA THR A 208 -13.91 -21.39 -2.21
C THR A 208 -13.76 -21.14 -3.71
N ASN A 209 -12.57 -21.34 -4.26
CA ASN A 209 -12.35 -21.23 -5.71
C ASN A 209 -13.33 -22.08 -6.55
N ALA A 210 -13.85 -23.18 -6.01
CA ALA A 210 -14.81 -24.03 -6.73
C ALA A 210 -16.19 -23.37 -6.92
N ASP A 211 -16.50 -22.35 -6.13
CA ASP A 211 -17.78 -21.63 -6.20
C ASP A 211 -17.75 -20.47 -7.22
N GLU A 212 -16.58 -20.16 -7.77
CA GLU A 212 -16.41 -19.06 -8.72
C GLU A 212 -17.21 -19.29 -10.01
N LEU A 213 -18.01 -18.30 -10.38
CA LEU A 213 -18.66 -18.22 -11.68
C LEU A 213 -17.62 -17.98 -12.77
N GLN A 214 -17.23 -19.07 -13.44
CA GLN A 214 -16.16 -19.07 -14.45
C GLN A 214 -16.40 -18.15 -15.66
N SER A 215 -17.65 -17.74 -15.89
CA SER A 215 -18.00 -16.74 -16.92
C SER A 215 -17.48 -15.34 -16.63
N TYR A 216 -17.14 -15.04 -15.36
CA TYR A 216 -16.73 -13.71 -14.92
C TYR A 216 -15.26 -13.63 -14.49
N GLY A 217 -14.62 -14.77 -14.25
CA GLY A 217 -13.23 -14.86 -13.79
C GLY A 217 -12.81 -16.31 -13.57
N ASN A 218 -11.51 -16.55 -13.46
CA ASN A 218 -10.94 -17.89 -13.28
C ASN A 218 -9.66 -17.91 -12.42
N LYS A 219 -9.40 -16.84 -11.67
CA LYS A 219 -8.23 -16.72 -10.79
C LYS A 219 -8.54 -17.21 -9.36
N GLY A 220 -9.80 -17.48 -9.04
CA GLY A 220 -10.24 -17.77 -7.68
C GLY A 220 -10.04 -16.60 -6.72
N ILE A 221 -10.09 -16.89 -5.42
CA ILE A 221 -9.91 -15.94 -4.34
C ILE A 221 -8.40 -15.68 -4.16
N ILE A 222 -7.96 -14.47 -4.52
CA ILE A 222 -6.56 -14.05 -4.51
C ILE A 222 -6.05 -13.94 -3.05
N ASP A 223 -4.77 -14.23 -2.84
CA ASP A 223 -4.11 -14.00 -1.55
C ASP A 223 -4.17 -12.49 -1.18
N PRO A 224 -4.74 -12.09 -0.03
CA PRO A 224 -4.75 -10.70 0.41
C PRO A 224 -3.36 -10.03 0.49
N LYS A 225 -2.30 -10.83 0.62
CA LYS A 225 -0.92 -10.33 0.57
C LYS A 225 -0.50 -9.85 -0.82
N GLN A 226 -1.18 -10.26 -1.88
CA GLN A 226 -0.85 -9.94 -3.28
C GLN A 226 -1.69 -8.82 -3.89
N VAL A 227 -2.55 -8.16 -3.10
CA VAL A 227 -3.45 -7.09 -3.59
C VAL A 227 -3.36 -5.87 -2.70
N SER A 228 -3.81 -4.72 -3.18
CA SER A 228 -3.82 -3.47 -2.41
C SER A 228 -5.03 -3.35 -1.51
N LEU A 229 -6.21 -3.69 -2.05
CA LEU A 229 -7.52 -3.46 -1.44
C LEU A 229 -8.45 -4.64 -1.76
N ILE A 230 -9.30 -4.99 -0.80
CA ILE A 230 -10.37 -5.98 -0.97
C ILE A 230 -11.69 -5.39 -0.49
N ASN A 231 -12.69 -5.39 -1.35
CA ASN A 231 -14.07 -5.06 -1.00
C ASN A 231 -14.95 -6.30 -1.14
N LEU A 232 -15.80 -6.58 -0.16
CA LEU A 232 -16.83 -7.61 -0.25
C LEU A 232 -18.19 -6.94 -0.45
N TYR A 233 -18.92 -7.36 -1.47
CA TYR A 233 -20.30 -6.96 -1.72
C TYR A 233 -21.21 -8.19 -1.61
N ILE A 234 -22.28 -8.08 -0.84
CA ILE A 234 -23.35 -9.08 -0.78
C ILE A 234 -24.63 -8.37 -1.19
N ASN A 235 -25.25 -8.83 -2.27
CA ASN A 235 -26.40 -8.16 -2.89
C ASN A 235 -26.14 -6.67 -3.19
N GLY A 236 -24.92 -6.34 -3.65
CA GLY A 236 -24.49 -4.95 -3.90
C GLY A 236 -24.12 -4.13 -2.66
N VAL A 237 -24.49 -4.57 -1.44
CA VAL A 237 -24.15 -3.85 -0.20
C VAL A 237 -22.70 -4.14 0.19
N LEU A 238 -21.88 -3.09 0.29
CA LEU A 238 -20.51 -3.17 0.81
C LEU A 238 -20.50 -3.68 2.26
N GLN A 239 -19.80 -4.78 2.50
CA GLN A 239 -19.73 -5.41 3.81
C GLN A 239 -18.61 -4.82 4.66
N PRO A 240 -18.84 -4.56 5.96
CA PRO A 240 -17.79 -4.20 6.91
C PRO A 240 -16.69 -5.27 6.99
N ALA A 241 -15.42 -4.85 7.09
CA ALA A 241 -14.28 -5.76 7.13
C ALA A 241 -14.30 -6.74 8.33
N VAL A 242 -14.99 -6.40 9.42
CA VAL A 242 -15.15 -7.28 10.59
C VAL A 242 -16.10 -8.46 10.33
N ASN A 243 -16.91 -8.39 9.27
CA ASN A 243 -17.93 -9.39 8.96
C ASN A 243 -17.39 -10.56 8.13
N TYR A 244 -16.12 -10.53 7.71
CA TYR A 244 -15.56 -11.57 6.86
C TYR A 244 -14.05 -11.70 7.00
N VAL A 245 -13.54 -12.87 6.61
CA VAL A 245 -12.11 -13.14 6.47
C VAL A 245 -11.86 -13.64 5.05
N VAL A 246 -10.84 -13.08 4.41
CA VAL A 246 -10.34 -13.57 3.13
C VAL A 246 -8.98 -14.21 3.36
N LYS A 247 -8.80 -15.40 2.82
CA LYS A 247 -7.52 -16.09 2.67
C LYS A 247 -7.39 -16.52 1.22
N LYS A 248 -6.16 -16.83 0.79
CA LYS A 248 -5.96 -17.43 -0.52
C LYS A 248 -6.89 -18.64 -0.68
N GLY A 249 -7.77 -18.59 -1.67
CA GLY A 249 -8.70 -19.67 -1.99
C GLY A 249 -9.97 -19.77 -1.14
N CYS A 250 -10.18 -18.88 -0.15
CA CYS A 250 -11.28 -19.01 0.81
C CYS A 250 -11.81 -17.65 1.31
N LEU A 251 -13.12 -17.46 1.25
CA LEU A 251 -13.89 -16.39 1.89
C LEU A 251 -14.73 -17.02 2.99
N THR A 252 -14.63 -16.51 4.21
CA THR A 252 -15.47 -16.93 5.34
C THR A 252 -16.28 -15.74 5.85
N LEU A 253 -17.61 -15.86 5.86
CA LEU A 253 -18.50 -14.88 6.50
C LEU A 253 -18.57 -15.16 8.01
N LEU A 254 -18.33 -14.13 8.81
CA LEU A 254 -18.31 -14.18 10.28
C LEU A 254 -19.63 -13.76 10.92
N THR A 255 -20.59 -13.30 10.12
CA THR A 255 -21.90 -12.91 10.61
C THR A 255 -22.72 -14.13 11.02
N SER A 256 -23.80 -13.92 11.79
CA SER A 256 -24.69 -15.00 12.22
C SER A 256 -25.65 -15.45 11.12
N ASP A 257 -26.03 -14.54 10.23
CA ASP A 257 -26.88 -14.79 9.07
C ASP A 257 -26.13 -15.51 7.93
N ILE A 258 -26.88 -16.26 7.13
CA ILE A 258 -26.41 -16.91 5.91
C ILE A 258 -27.07 -16.16 4.75
N PRO A 259 -26.29 -15.69 3.74
CA PRO A 259 -26.89 -15.06 2.57
C PRO A 259 -27.91 -15.99 1.91
N PRO A 260 -29.15 -15.53 1.65
CA PRO A 260 -30.18 -16.35 1.03
C PRO A 260 -29.75 -16.94 -0.31
N LYS A 261 -30.30 -18.11 -0.65
CA LYS A 261 -30.04 -18.76 -1.94
C LYS A 261 -30.32 -17.80 -3.11
N GLY A 262 -29.39 -17.70 -4.05
CA GLY A 262 -29.51 -16.83 -5.22
C GLY A 262 -28.92 -15.43 -5.04
N VAL A 263 -28.53 -15.04 -3.83
CA VAL A 263 -27.90 -13.73 -3.59
C VAL A 263 -26.50 -13.69 -4.20
N PRO A 264 -26.16 -12.66 -5.00
CA PRO A 264 -24.82 -12.51 -5.55
C PRO A 264 -23.83 -12.06 -4.46
N ILE A 265 -22.65 -12.66 -4.49
CA ILE A 265 -21.52 -12.32 -3.64
C ILE A 265 -20.34 -11.99 -4.56
N THR A 266 -19.79 -10.79 -4.40
CA THR A 266 -18.66 -10.31 -5.19
C THR A 266 -17.53 -9.89 -4.27
N LEU A 267 -16.36 -10.49 -4.44
CA LEU A 267 -15.10 -9.99 -3.90
C LEU A 267 -14.37 -9.21 -4.99
N GLU A 268 -14.18 -7.92 -4.75
CA GLU A 268 -13.35 -7.07 -5.57
C GLU A 268 -11.94 -7.00 -5.00
N PHE A 269 -10.96 -7.32 -5.84
CA PHE A 269 -9.54 -7.21 -5.56
C PHE A 269 -8.97 -6.09 -6.42
N ILE A 270 -8.39 -5.06 -5.81
CA ILE A 270 -7.69 -3.98 -6.51
C ILE A 270 -6.21 -4.07 -6.15
N THR A 271 -5.35 -4.06 -7.15
CA THR A 271 -3.89 -4.08 -7.01
C THR A 271 -3.31 -2.83 -7.64
N VAL A 272 -2.84 -1.90 -6.83
CA VAL A 272 -2.19 -0.65 -7.25
C VAL A 272 -0.69 -0.87 -7.25
N ASN A 273 -0.08 -0.72 -8.42
CA ASN A 273 1.36 -0.92 -8.62
C ASN A 273 2.09 0.42 -8.48
N GLY A 274 3.05 0.46 -7.56
CA GLY A 274 4.00 1.56 -7.42
C GLY A 274 5.01 1.61 -8.56
N ILE A 275 5.77 2.71 -8.65
CA ILE A 275 6.72 2.97 -9.74
C ILE A 275 7.79 1.87 -9.87
N ASN A 276 8.21 1.26 -8.76
CA ASN A 276 9.22 0.20 -8.76
C ASN A 276 8.63 -1.21 -8.89
N GLY A 277 7.35 -1.34 -9.27
CA GLY A 277 6.64 -2.62 -9.35
C GLY A 277 6.21 -3.19 -7.99
N GLN A 278 6.38 -2.44 -6.90
CA GLN A 278 5.89 -2.81 -5.58
C GLN A 278 4.37 -2.63 -5.47
N ILE A 279 3.68 -3.49 -4.73
CA ILE A 279 2.25 -3.32 -4.46
C ILE A 279 2.07 -2.28 -3.35
N LEU A 280 1.34 -1.20 -3.63
CA LEU A 280 1.01 -0.20 -2.62
C LEU A 280 -0.18 -0.70 -1.79
N LYS A 281 0.02 -0.98 -0.51
CA LYS A 281 -1.06 -1.48 0.37
C LYS A 281 -2.04 -0.37 0.70
N ALA A 282 -3.33 -0.69 0.64
CA ALA A 282 -4.39 0.19 1.10
C ALA A 282 -4.79 -0.18 2.53
N GLN A 283 -5.05 0.84 3.33
CA GLN A 283 -5.81 0.74 4.57
C GLN A 283 -7.23 1.24 4.31
N THR A 284 -8.21 0.56 4.88
CA THR A 284 -9.61 0.96 4.76
C THR A 284 -10.24 1.16 6.12
N TYR A 285 -11.17 2.11 6.17
CA TYR A 285 -12.09 2.27 7.27
C TYR A 285 -13.49 2.54 6.75
N THR A 286 -14.49 1.89 7.33
CA THR A 286 -15.90 2.13 6.98
C THR A 286 -16.64 2.68 8.18
N TYR A 287 -17.12 3.92 8.07
CA TYR A 287 -18.16 4.43 8.97
C TYR A 287 -19.50 3.89 8.49
N ASN A 288 -20.23 3.20 9.37
CA ASN A 288 -21.53 2.60 9.05
C ASN A 288 -22.60 3.16 9.97
N THR A 289 -23.73 3.54 9.42
CA THR A 289 -24.91 4.01 10.17
C THR A 289 -26.20 3.61 9.45
N LEU A 290 -27.33 3.85 10.10
CA LEU A 290 -28.65 3.70 9.49
C LEU A 290 -29.26 5.07 9.26
N ALA A 291 -29.96 5.24 8.15
CA ALA A 291 -30.68 6.46 7.84
C ALA A 291 -31.72 6.80 8.93
N GLN A 292 -31.71 8.05 9.39
CA GLN A 292 -32.59 8.55 10.47
C GLN A 292 -33.43 9.76 10.03
N GLU A 293 -33.80 9.84 8.74
CA GLU A 293 -34.60 10.97 8.20
C GLU A 293 -33.95 12.34 8.51
N LYS A 294 -32.61 12.37 8.44
CA LYS A 294 -31.79 13.56 8.66
C LYS A 294 -30.70 13.66 7.61
N THR A 295 -30.20 14.86 7.40
CA THR A 295 -29.10 15.15 6.47
C THR A 295 -27.73 15.09 7.12
N VAL A 296 -27.62 15.29 8.45
CA VAL A 296 -26.32 15.35 9.14
C VAL A 296 -26.13 14.15 10.05
N TYR A 297 -25.00 13.46 9.85
CA TYR A 297 -24.55 12.32 10.63
C TYR A 297 -23.22 12.64 11.29
N THR A 298 -23.03 12.11 12.50
CA THR A 298 -21.87 12.36 13.35
C THR A 298 -21.27 11.07 13.86
N ASN A 299 -20.15 11.16 14.58
CA ASN A 299 -19.51 10.03 15.26
C ASN A 299 -20.44 9.28 16.24
N LYS A 300 -21.51 9.92 16.71
CA LYS A 300 -22.51 9.30 17.61
C LYS A 300 -23.43 8.33 16.89
N ASP A 301 -23.63 8.50 15.60
CA ASP A 301 -24.54 7.69 14.80
C ASP A 301 -23.88 6.40 14.28
N GLU A 302 -22.56 6.27 14.48
CA GLU A 302 -21.80 5.09 14.05
C GLU A 302 -22.25 3.80 14.77
N ILE A 303 -22.47 2.75 13.99
CA ILE A 303 -22.71 1.40 14.47
C ILE A 303 -21.39 0.83 15.02
N LYS A 304 -21.24 0.89 16.34
CA LYS A 304 -19.97 0.60 17.03
C LYS A 304 -19.44 -0.83 16.88
N MET A 305 -20.30 -1.79 16.54
CA MET A 305 -19.87 -3.17 16.27
C MET A 305 -19.04 -3.31 14.98
N TYR A 306 -19.13 -2.36 14.04
CA TYR A 306 -18.36 -2.39 12.79
C TYR A 306 -17.11 -1.51 12.81
N GLY A 307 -17.02 -0.57 13.76
CA GLY A 307 -15.92 0.38 13.87
C GLY A 307 -16.22 1.43 14.94
N ASN A 308 -15.18 2.10 15.44
CA ASN A 308 -15.31 3.07 16.53
C ASN A 308 -14.47 4.34 16.35
N LYS A 309 -13.87 4.56 15.18
CA LYS A 309 -13.05 5.74 14.88
C LYS A 309 -13.89 6.96 14.49
N GLY A 310 -15.19 6.78 14.24
CA GLY A 310 -16.04 7.84 13.71
C GLY A 310 -15.72 8.19 12.26
N ILE A 311 -16.24 9.33 11.80
CA ILE A 311 -16.00 9.87 10.47
C ILE A 311 -14.59 10.46 10.46
N LEU A 312 -13.72 9.87 9.64
CA LEU A 312 -12.33 10.27 9.52
C LEU A 312 -12.19 11.64 8.84
N ASP A 313 -11.02 12.23 9.00
CA ASP A 313 -10.65 13.43 8.26
C ASP A 313 -10.38 13.06 6.78
N PRO A 314 -11.16 13.57 5.81
CA PRO A 314 -10.98 13.26 4.40
C PRO A 314 -9.59 13.66 3.87
N ASP A 315 -8.95 14.65 4.48
CA ASP A 315 -7.61 15.09 4.09
C ASP A 315 -6.52 14.06 4.42
N GLN A 316 -6.85 13.04 5.22
CA GLN A 316 -5.94 11.94 5.57
C GLN A 316 -6.15 10.68 4.73
N ALA A 317 -7.24 10.62 3.98
CA ALA A 317 -7.52 9.51 3.06
C ALA A 317 -6.99 9.81 1.65
N SER A 318 -6.74 8.77 0.87
CA SER A 318 -6.49 8.93 -0.56
C SER A 318 -7.77 9.38 -1.28
N TYR A 319 -8.89 8.75 -0.92
CA TYR A 319 -10.24 9.11 -1.34
C TYR A 319 -11.27 8.45 -0.42
N TYR A 320 -12.55 8.76 -0.64
CA TYR A 320 -13.67 8.13 0.03
C TYR A 320 -14.84 7.91 -0.92
N ASN A 321 -15.75 7.03 -0.53
CA ASN A 321 -16.99 6.74 -1.23
C ASN A 321 -18.14 6.72 -0.22
N LEU A 322 -19.26 7.34 -0.57
CA LEU A 322 -20.52 7.19 0.15
C LEU A 322 -21.43 6.21 -0.58
N PHE A 323 -21.95 5.22 0.13
CA PHE A 323 -22.99 4.31 -0.33
C PHE A 323 -24.24 4.52 0.51
N VAL A 324 -25.39 4.64 -0.16
CA VAL A 324 -26.71 4.67 0.47
C VAL A 324 -27.52 3.55 -0.16
N ASN A 325 -27.92 2.56 0.65
CA ASN A 325 -28.65 1.38 0.18
C ASN A 325 -27.99 0.71 -1.04
N ALA A 326 -26.69 0.38 -0.94
CA ALA A 326 -25.82 -0.14 -2.00
C ALA A 326 -25.49 0.82 -3.17
N VAL A 327 -26.24 1.91 -3.36
CA VAL A 327 -25.98 2.85 -4.46
C VAL A 327 -24.88 3.82 -4.06
N ILE A 328 -23.80 3.84 -4.85
CA ILE A 328 -22.74 4.83 -4.72
C ILE A 328 -23.27 6.23 -5.01
N GLN A 329 -23.02 7.17 -4.12
CA GLN A 329 -23.53 8.54 -4.23
C GLN A 329 -22.53 9.44 -4.97
N PRO A 330 -22.99 10.32 -5.86
CA PRO A 330 -22.16 11.37 -6.46
C PRO A 330 -21.58 12.31 -5.41
N ASP A 331 -20.36 12.82 -5.63
CA ASP A 331 -19.65 13.66 -4.67
C ASP A 331 -20.35 15.01 -4.41
N SER A 332 -21.18 15.50 -5.33
CA SER A 332 -22.03 16.68 -5.12
C SER A 332 -23.11 16.47 -4.06
N ASN A 333 -23.55 15.22 -3.85
CA ASN A 333 -24.69 14.89 -2.99
C ASN A 333 -24.31 14.80 -1.51
N TYR A 334 -23.04 14.98 -1.16
CA TYR A 334 -22.61 14.94 0.22
C TYR A 334 -21.31 15.69 0.47
N SER A 335 -21.12 16.14 1.71
CA SER A 335 -19.88 16.75 2.19
C SER A 335 -19.37 15.97 3.38
N VAL A 336 -18.05 15.77 3.43
CA VAL A 336 -17.38 15.07 4.53
C VAL A 336 -16.40 16.01 5.20
N HIS A 337 -16.48 16.10 6.52
CA HIS A 337 -15.48 16.71 7.38
C HIS A 337 -15.18 15.75 8.52
N LYS A 338 -14.04 15.94 9.20
CA LYS A 338 -13.73 15.15 10.39
C LYS A 338 -14.90 15.18 11.38
N GLY A 339 -15.48 14.02 11.65
CA GLY A 339 -16.61 13.86 12.56
C GLY A 339 -18.00 14.18 12.02
N ILE A 340 -18.14 14.63 10.76
CA ILE A 340 -19.40 15.09 10.18
C ILE A 340 -19.55 14.59 8.73
N LEU A 341 -20.71 13.98 8.44
CA LEU A 341 -21.18 13.67 7.09
C LEU A 341 -22.48 14.46 6.89
N SER A 342 -22.52 15.29 5.87
CA SER A 342 -23.72 16.05 5.48
C SER A 342 -24.21 15.57 4.12
N LEU A 343 -25.49 15.22 4.02
CA LEU A 343 -26.16 14.91 2.77
C LEU A 343 -26.70 16.22 2.18
N ASN A 344 -26.28 16.52 0.95
CA ASN A 344 -26.63 17.73 0.20
C ASN A 344 -27.73 17.42 -0.82
N THR A 345 -28.76 16.69 -0.38
CA THR A 345 -29.89 16.27 -1.21
C THR A 345 -31.19 16.59 -0.49
N GLU A 346 -32.21 17.00 -1.25
CA GLU A 346 -33.57 17.20 -0.74
C GLU A 346 -34.23 15.85 -0.39
N ALA A 347 -33.98 14.82 -1.19
CA ALA A 347 -34.49 13.48 -0.97
C ALA A 347 -33.66 12.78 0.10
N LEU A 348 -34.26 12.56 1.26
CA LEU A 348 -33.63 11.83 2.36
C LEU A 348 -33.66 10.32 2.10
N PRO A 349 -32.60 9.59 2.49
CA PRO A 349 -32.62 8.14 2.46
C PRO A 349 -33.76 7.58 3.30
N LEU A 350 -34.40 6.50 2.81
CA LEU A 350 -35.46 5.80 3.54
C LEU A 350 -34.95 5.38 4.92
N LYS A 351 -35.73 5.68 5.96
CA LYS A 351 -35.40 5.34 7.34
C LYS A 351 -34.99 3.88 7.49
N GLY A 352 -33.87 3.64 8.19
CA GLY A 352 -33.31 2.31 8.38
C GLY A 352 -32.47 1.78 7.22
N SER A 353 -32.38 2.50 6.10
CA SER A 353 -31.46 2.12 5.01
C SER A 353 -30.01 2.22 5.47
N PRO A 354 -29.13 1.29 5.03
CA PRO A 354 -27.72 1.34 5.37
C PRO A 354 -27.05 2.53 4.68
N ILE A 355 -26.22 3.24 5.44
CA ILE A 355 -25.33 4.29 4.95
C ILE A 355 -23.91 3.87 5.31
N THR A 356 -23.05 3.76 4.31
CA THR A 356 -21.65 3.37 4.48
C THR A 356 -20.75 4.43 3.84
N LEU A 357 -19.92 5.06 4.65
CA LEU A 357 -18.86 5.95 4.19
C LEU A 357 -17.52 5.22 4.30
N GLN A 358 -16.98 4.83 3.15
CA GLN A 358 -15.72 4.11 3.03
C GLN A 358 -14.58 5.11 2.81
N PHE A 359 -13.56 5.08 3.65
CA PHE A 359 -12.28 5.75 3.46
C PHE A 359 -11.24 4.74 2.99
N VAL A 360 -10.46 5.12 1.98
CA VAL A 360 -9.34 4.33 1.48
C VAL A 360 -8.08 5.18 1.53
N THR A 361 -7.04 4.65 2.15
CA THR A 361 -5.73 5.30 2.28
C THR A 361 -4.67 4.39 1.68
N ILE A 362 -4.02 4.85 0.62
CA ILE A 362 -2.84 4.24 0.04
C ILE A 362 -1.64 5.08 0.43
N SER A 363 -0.63 4.43 0.99
CA SER A 363 0.65 5.05 1.29
C SER A 363 1.69 4.58 0.29
N SER A 364 2.56 5.50 -0.13
CA SER A 364 3.81 5.17 -0.81
C SER A 364 4.99 5.52 0.07
N SER A 365 6.09 4.77 -0.06
CA SER A 365 7.38 5.15 0.53
C SER A 365 7.73 6.56 0.07
N GLY A 366 7.73 7.51 0.99
CA GLY A 366 8.18 8.88 0.76
C GLY A 366 9.70 8.94 0.61
N ASP A 367 10.22 10.15 0.45
CA ASP A 367 11.64 10.40 0.22
C ASP A 367 12.49 9.88 1.40
N VAL A 368 13.44 8.98 1.12
CA VAL A 368 14.40 8.51 2.12
C VAL A 368 15.47 9.59 2.29
N ASN A 369 15.42 10.29 3.42
CA ASN A 369 16.46 11.25 3.77
C ASN A 369 17.63 10.53 4.47
N LEU A 370 18.81 10.62 3.85
CA LEU A 370 20.05 10.07 4.37
C LEU A 370 20.94 11.21 4.88
N GLN A 371 21.28 11.17 6.16
CA GLN A 371 22.31 12.03 6.74
C GLN A 371 23.48 11.16 7.23
N ILE A 372 24.67 11.43 6.71
CA ILE A 372 25.90 10.73 7.11
C ILE A 372 26.71 11.68 7.99
N LYS A 373 27.00 11.26 9.21
CA LYS A 373 27.89 11.96 10.14
C LYS A 373 29.17 11.16 10.32
N TYR A 374 30.29 11.85 10.22
CA TYR A 374 31.61 11.31 10.51
C TYR A 374 32.11 11.91 11.83
N ARG A 375 32.59 11.06 12.74
CA ARG A 375 33.37 11.51 13.91
C ARG A 375 34.76 10.89 13.85
N ASP A 376 35.77 11.76 13.89
CA ASP A 376 37.15 11.34 14.10
C ASP A 376 37.29 10.71 15.50
N GLY A 377 37.77 9.48 15.55
CA GLY A 377 38.18 8.84 16.80
C GLY A 377 39.62 9.25 17.14
N ASP A 378 39.89 9.47 18.43
CA ASP A 378 41.24 9.80 18.93
C ASP A 378 42.30 8.85 18.37
N VAL A 379 43.38 9.46 17.88
CA VAL A 379 44.55 8.77 17.31
C VAL A 379 45.34 8.14 18.43
N SER A 380 45.07 6.88 18.74
CA SER A 380 45.97 6.04 19.54
C SER A 380 47.06 5.47 18.62
N SER A 381 48.20 6.16 18.55
CA SER A 381 49.44 5.62 18.01
C SER A 381 49.96 4.53 18.95
N ALA A 382 49.60 3.27 18.69
CA ALA A 382 50.32 2.15 19.26
C ALA A 382 51.55 1.91 18.39
N LEU A 383 52.72 2.40 18.84
CA LEU A 383 53.99 1.82 18.41
C LEU A 383 53.94 0.32 18.77
N CYS A 384 53.80 -0.54 17.77
CA CYS A 384 54.26 -1.92 17.91
C CYS A 384 55.77 -1.89 17.69
N VAL A 385 56.53 -2.12 18.76
CA VAL A 385 57.97 -2.40 18.75
C VAL A 385 58.24 -3.69 17.99
#